data_AF-A0A1H9U4V7-F1
#
_entry.id   AF-A0A1H9U4V7-F1
#
_cell.length_a   1.000
_cell.length_b   1.000
_cell.length_c   1.000
_cell.angle_alpha   90.00
_cell.angle_beta   90.00
_cell.angle_gamma   90.00
#
_symmetry.space_group_name_H-M   'P 1'
#
loop_
_entity.id
_entity.type
_entity.pdbx_description
1 polymer ?
#
loop_
_entity_poly.entity_id
_entity_poly.type
_entity_poly.pdbx_seq_one_letter_code
_entity_poly.pdbx_strand_id
1 'polypeptide(L)'
;MRIYVNKRKELILAPEYFEKYGGVSNETMQIKDGEFTKEIEKEVNEAMQEIIERWQPKIKDLPLEALFAERQRQVKNFSDFETVLTELVEEEYGK
;
A
#
# COMPACT_ATOMS: atom_id res chain seq x y z
N MET A 1 -3.60 -3.07 -12.66
CA MET A 1 -3.69 -4.38 -11.95
C MET A 1 -3.19 -5.51 -12.86
N ARG A 2 -2.63 -6.62 -12.35
CA ARG A 2 -2.29 -7.80 -13.16
C ARG A 2 -3.32 -8.92 -12.96
N ILE A 3 -3.74 -9.53 -14.06
CA ILE A 3 -4.73 -10.61 -14.06
C ILE A 3 -4.06 -11.89 -14.56
N TYR A 4 -4.24 -12.98 -13.83
CA TYR A 4 -3.67 -14.28 -14.16
C TYR A 4 -4.76 -15.34 -14.19
N VAL A 5 -4.46 -16.43 -14.89
CA VAL A 5 -5.22 -17.68 -14.83
C VAL A 5 -4.28 -18.79 -14.41
N ASN A 6 -4.73 -19.68 -13.52
CA ASN A 6 -3.98 -20.86 -13.13
C ASN A 6 -4.37 -22.09 -13.97
N LYS A 7 -3.66 -23.21 -13.78
CA LYS A 7 -3.96 -24.48 -14.47
C LYS A 7 -5.37 -25.04 -14.22
N ARG A 8 -6.03 -24.62 -13.14
CA ARG A 8 -7.42 -24.99 -12.79
C ARG A 8 -8.45 -24.07 -13.44
N LYS A 9 -8.02 -23.11 -14.27
CA LYS A 9 -8.85 -22.09 -14.91
C LYS A 9 -9.47 -21.11 -13.90
N GLU A 10 -8.84 -20.92 -12.76
CA GLU A 10 -9.27 -19.94 -11.75
C GLU A 10 -8.59 -18.59 -12.04
N LEU A 11 -9.36 -17.51 -11.94
CA LEU A 11 -8.86 -16.14 -12.06
C LEU A 11 -8.13 -15.72 -10.79
N ILE A 12 -7.00 -15.06 -10.97
CA ILE A 12 -6.18 -14.51 -9.89
C ILE A 12 -5.94 -13.03 -10.19
N LEU A 13 -6.28 -12.17 -9.24
CA LEU A 13 -6.07 -10.72 -9.33
C LEU A 13 -4.87 -10.34 -8.46
N ALA A 14 -3.93 -9.60 -9.04
CA ALA A 14 -2.76 -9.12 -8.34
C ALA A 14 -2.65 -7.59 -8.51
N PRO A 15 -3.16 -6.79 -7.56
CA PRO A 15 -2.98 -5.33 -7.58
C PRO A 15 -1.50 -4.94 -7.45
N GLU A 16 -0.72 -5.66 -6.64
CA GLU A 16 0.73 -5.54 -6.50
C GLU A 16 1.43 -6.91 -6.67
N TYR A 17 2.78 -6.94 -6.76
CA TYR A 17 3.53 -8.18 -7.02
C TYR A 17 3.32 -9.26 -5.94
N PHE A 18 3.05 -8.84 -4.69
CA PHE A 18 2.91 -9.72 -3.53
C PHE A 18 1.47 -9.90 -3.04
N GLU A 19 0.57 -8.96 -3.34
CA GLU A 19 -0.84 -9.06 -2.97
C GLU A 19 -1.62 -9.81 -4.05
N LYS A 20 -2.26 -10.94 -3.68
CA LYS A 20 -3.00 -11.78 -4.62
C LYS A 20 -4.35 -12.17 -4.03
N TYR A 21 -5.40 -12.00 -4.83
CA TYR A 21 -6.73 -12.54 -4.57
C TYR A 21 -6.93 -13.80 -5.42
N GLY A 22 -7.51 -14.84 -4.81
CA GLY A 22 -7.63 -16.17 -5.42
C GLY A 22 -6.38 -17.02 -5.14
N GLY A 23 -6.56 -18.16 -4.47
CA GLY A 23 -5.47 -19.02 -3.99
C GLY A 23 -4.41 -19.35 -5.04
N VAL A 24 -3.15 -19.38 -4.62
CA VAL A 24 -2.01 -19.46 -5.54
C VAL A 24 -1.72 -20.91 -5.95
N SER A 25 -1.69 -21.15 -7.25
CA SER A 25 -1.03 -22.31 -7.87
C SER A 25 0.33 -21.85 -8.43
N ASN A 26 1.37 -22.69 -8.33
CA ASN A 26 2.72 -22.36 -8.81
C ASN A 26 2.80 -22.15 -10.34
N GLU A 27 1.80 -22.61 -11.09
CA GLU A 27 1.68 -22.44 -12.53
C GLU A 27 0.55 -21.45 -12.85
N THR A 28 0.94 -20.25 -13.30
CA THR A 28 0.02 -19.18 -13.72
C THR A 28 0.47 -18.55 -15.03
N MET A 29 -0.48 -18.15 -15.88
CA MET A 29 -0.23 -17.33 -17.07
C MET A 29 -0.91 -15.97 -16.91
N GLN A 30 -0.21 -14.90 -17.30
CA GLN A 30 -0.77 -13.55 -17.28
C GLN A 30 -1.68 -13.33 -18.50
N ILE A 31 -2.85 -12.75 -18.26
CA ILE A 31 -3.70 -12.20 -19.33
C ILE A 31 -3.16 -10.80 -19.65
N LYS A 32 -2.75 -10.59 -20.90
CA LYS A 32 -2.27 -9.28 -21.36
C LYS A 32 -3.39 -8.26 -21.38
N ASP A 33 -3.01 -6.98 -21.27
CA ASP A 33 -3.96 -5.88 -21.26
C ASP A 33 -4.81 -5.85 -22.54
N GLY A 34 -6.13 -5.73 -22.37
CA GLY A 34 -7.13 -5.69 -23.42
C GLY A 34 -8.49 -5.23 -22.90
N GLU A 35 -9.54 -5.30 -23.72
CA GLU A 35 -10.90 -4.88 -23.31
C GLU A 35 -11.40 -5.69 -22.10
N PHE A 36 -11.20 -7.01 -22.13
CA PHE A 36 -11.55 -7.91 -21.03
C PHE A 36 -10.89 -7.52 -19.69
N THR A 37 -9.59 -7.21 -19.70
CA THR A 37 -8.88 -6.85 -18.47
C THR A 37 -9.29 -5.47 -17.95
N LYS A 38 -9.67 -4.55 -18.83
CA LYS A 38 -10.17 -3.22 -18.46
C LYS A 38 -11.54 -3.29 -17.79
N GLU A 39 -12.42 -4.16 -18.29
CA GLU A 39 -13.74 -4.38 -17.67
C GLU A 39 -13.59 -4.93 -16.26
N ILE A 40 -12.74 -5.95 -16.07
CA ILE A 40 -12.42 -6.47 -14.74
C ILE A 40 -11.81 -5.38 -13.84
N GLU A 41 -10.87 -4.59 -14.35
CA GLU A 41 -10.26 -3.51 -13.56
C GLU A 41 -11.27 -2.45 -13.14
N LYS A 42 -12.22 -2.12 -14.00
CA LYS A 42 -13.33 -1.23 -13.66
C LYS A 42 -14.19 -1.81 -12.53
N GLU A 43 -14.67 -3.04 -12.67
CA GLU A 43 -15.52 -3.68 -11.66
C GLU A 43 -14.80 -3.83 -10.31
N VAL A 44 -13.52 -4.19 -10.33
CA VAL A 44 -12.70 -4.27 -9.11
C VAL A 44 -12.56 -2.92 -8.45
N ASN A 45 -12.29 -1.85 -9.21
CA ASN A 45 -12.18 -0.50 -8.65
C ASN A 45 -13.51 -0.02 -8.05
N GLU A 46 -14.63 -0.30 -8.71
CA GLU A 46 -15.97 0.02 -8.20
C GLU A 46 -16.23 -0.73 -6.87
N ALA A 47 -15.97 -2.04 -6.82
CA ALA A 47 -16.14 -2.84 -5.61
C ALA A 47 -15.22 -2.37 -4.46
N MET A 48 -13.97 -2.02 -4.76
CA MET A 48 -13.03 -1.48 -3.77
C MET A 48 -13.51 -0.13 -3.22
N GLN A 49 -14.02 0.74 -4.10
CA GLN A 49 -14.56 2.03 -3.70
C GLN A 49 -15.79 1.89 -2.78
N GLU A 50 -16.70 0.96 -3.09
CA GLU A 50 -17.83 0.65 -2.21
C GLU A 50 -17.41 0.14 -0.83
N ILE A 51 -16.34 -0.66 -0.77
CA ILE A 51 -15.77 -1.12 0.50
C ILE A 51 -15.22 0.07 1.28
N ILE A 52 -14.46 0.95 0.64
CA ILE A 52 -13.91 2.16 1.28
C ILE A 52 -15.05 3.01 1.85
N GLU A 53 -16.05 3.36 1.04
CA GLU A 53 -17.17 4.22 1.44
C GLU A 53 -17.97 3.65 2.60
N ARG A 54 -18.11 2.32 2.67
CA ARG A 54 -18.79 1.61 3.77
C ARG A 54 -18.04 1.68 5.09
N TRP A 55 -16.71 1.64 5.07
CA TRP A 55 -15.88 1.60 6.28
C TRP A 55 -15.37 2.98 6.69
N GLN A 56 -15.25 3.92 5.75
CA GLN A 56 -14.71 5.25 5.98
C GLN A 56 -15.43 6.04 7.09
N PRO A 57 -16.79 6.03 7.22
CA PRO A 57 -17.46 6.70 8.34
C PRO A 57 -17.00 6.19 9.71
N LYS A 58 -16.80 4.87 9.86
CA LYS A 58 -16.35 4.28 11.14
C LYS A 58 -14.95 4.73 11.53
N ILE A 59 -14.12 5.08 10.54
CA ILE A 59 -12.78 5.62 10.77
C ILE A 59 -12.83 7.13 11.04
N LYS A 60 -13.72 7.87 10.36
CA LYS A 60 -13.90 9.33 10.56
C LYS A 60 -14.29 9.69 11.99
N ASP A 61 -15.00 8.80 12.68
CA ASP A 61 -15.43 9.02 14.06
C ASP A 61 -14.31 8.75 15.10
N LEU A 62 -13.14 8.28 14.67
CA LEU A 62 -12.00 8.01 15.56
C LEU A 62 -11.16 9.28 15.77
N PRO A 63 -10.72 9.59 17.01
CA PRO A 63 -9.90 10.77 17.31
C PRO A 63 -8.43 10.56 16.92
N LEU A 64 -8.17 10.42 15.61
CA LEU A 64 -6.83 10.10 15.09
C LEU A 64 -5.90 11.32 15.03
N GLU A 65 -6.42 12.54 15.18
CA GLU A 65 -5.67 13.80 15.12
C GLU A 65 -4.54 13.83 16.16
N ALA A 66 -4.81 13.35 17.37
CA ALA A 66 -3.81 13.25 18.44
C ALA A 66 -2.68 12.27 18.07
N LEU A 67 -3.01 11.15 17.42
CA LEU A 67 -2.03 10.15 16.98
C LEU A 67 -1.16 10.68 15.83
N PHE A 68 -1.74 11.42 14.89
CA PHE A 68 -0.98 12.06 13.81
C PHE A 68 -0.07 13.18 14.33
N ALA A 69 -0.54 14.00 15.27
CA ALA A 69 0.27 15.05 15.90
C ALA A 69 1.48 14.45 16.65
N GLU A 70 1.27 13.35 17.37
CA GLU A 70 2.35 12.64 18.07
C GLU A 70 3.35 12.01 17.09
N ARG A 71 2.88 11.38 16.00
CA ARG A 71 3.75 10.87 14.94
C ARG A 71 4.60 11.97 14.32
N GLN A 72 4.01 13.14 14.05
CA GLN A 72 4.73 14.28 13.47
C GLN A 72 5.81 14.81 14.42
N ARG A 73 5.53 14.85 15.72
CA ARG A 73 6.54 15.20 16.74
C ARG A 73 7.69 14.20 16.77
N GLN A 74 7.40 12.90 16.73
CA GLN A 74 8.44 11.87 16.70
C GLN A 74 9.32 11.99 15.47
N VAL A 75 8.75 12.15 14.27
CA VAL A 75 9.51 12.34 13.02
C VAL A 75 10.41 13.57 13.11
N LYS A 76 9.91 14.67 13.65
CA LYS A 76 10.71 15.88 13.87
C LYS A 76 11.87 15.63 14.84
N ASN A 77 11.60 14.97 15.96
CA ASN A 77 12.65 14.61 16.92
C ASN A 77 13.72 13.69 16.30
N PHE A 78 13.34 12.73 15.45
CA PHE A 78 14.29 11.90 14.70
C PHE A 78 15.14 12.71 13.72
N SER A 79 14.54 13.63 12.96
CA SER A 79 15.27 14.56 12.09
C SER A 79 16.22 15.46 12.87
N ASP A 80 15.83 15.88 14.07
CA ASP A 80 16.66 16.69 14.96
C ASP A 80 17.82 15.84 15.54
N PHE A 81 17.61 14.56 15.85
CA PHE A 81 18.70 13.64 16.26
C PHE A 81 19.73 13.40 15.17
N GLU A 82 19.32 13.29 13.90
CA GLU A 82 20.25 13.20 12.77
C GLU A 82 21.11 14.46 12.66
N THR A 83 20.50 15.63 12.86
CA THR A 83 21.20 16.93 12.89
C THR A 83 22.17 17.01 14.06
N VAL A 84 21.75 16.65 15.26
CA VAL A 84 22.60 16.60 16.47
C VAL A 84 23.74 15.60 16.29
N LEU A 85 23.51 14.45 15.66
CA LEU A 85 24.54 13.48 15.33
C LEU A 85 25.55 14.06 14.33
N THR A 86 25.09 14.74 13.28
CA THR A 86 25.96 15.42 12.31
C THR A 86 26.82 16.47 13.00
N GLU A 87 26.24 17.31 13.86
CA GLU A 87 26.98 18.32 14.63
C GLU A 87 28.04 17.68 15.54
N LEU A 88 27.71 16.60 16.26
CA LEU A 88 28.65 15.86 17.09
C LEU A 88 29.80 15.23 16.29
N VAL A 89 29.51 14.66 15.13
CA VAL A 89 30.52 14.04 14.25
C VAL A 89 31.46 15.09 13.67
N GLU A 90 30.93 16.25 13.24
CA GLU A 90 31.71 17.38 12.75
C GLU A 90 32.57 18.01 13.86
N GLU A 91 32.06 18.13 15.10
CA GLU A 91 32.85 18.62 16.24
C GLU A 91 34.02 17.70 16.60
N GLU A 92 33.82 16.38 16.56
CA GLU A 92 34.81 15.39 16.98
C GLU A 92 35.86 15.09 15.88
N TYR A 93 35.46 15.08 14.60
CA TYR A 93 36.30 14.61 13.49
C TYR A 93 36.52 15.63 12.37
N GLY A 94 35.85 16.79 12.39
CA GLY A 94 35.95 17.84 11.36
C GLY A 94 37.16 18.79 11.50
N LYS A 95 38.17 18.42 12.29
CA LYS A 95 39.44 19.16 12.42
C LYS A 95 40.58 18.56 11.61
#